data_AF-A0AAW5LJ41-F1
#
_entry.id   AF-A0AAW5LJ41-F1
#
_cell.length_a   1.000
_cell.length_b   1.000
_cell.length_c   1.000
_cell.angle_alpha   90.00
_cell.angle_beta   90.00
_cell.angle_gamma   90.00
#
_symmetry.space_group_name_H-M   'P 1'
#
loop_
_entity.id
_entity.type
_entity.pdbx_description
1 polymer ?
#
loop_
_entity_poly.entity_id
_entity_poly.type
_entity_poly.pdbx_seq_one_letter_code
_entity_poly.pdbx_strand_id
1 'polypeptide(L)'
;MGEIVKFLIKNNLINETYTDYLVRQSKNGLSRIEKDFLRSVLLKDSDKLKKIKGLNQNNIYEIFLRLSDHHFSVENFFNEEIYDYFNNTFSDNNNFNKINIHRIEDYFKKIIFFQDTNDPQKITLNLNSVSRILYNKLVKPQEDHLFTKMQNYISNKQISNSNKNDTNLLLIILDQDIPNNSRFYFDLGIDALLTRICNISEKIDKQFLEDKLLDLIKEKNYIITGLHRNFDFNDLKTNRKKFYRTLWEKDKIKFNMFTFLPILSILENKQLDSYENIYDKLNTEDAKNCIIDNLDRIKNIFDFENNDSQNKSNISYLTSNISSFKSIIYAYKKQNNKKIPFNLFNPNILWEELTNVQSEISREHYKEILNTLDKDFITEQLNKPSISLPIFKKLIENYKDLFVNKINIKTLENSEMKSLVPRSNRKPDNRKDKQNKLAEYINQHSNIDDINDKVINQYRARDLLSIKNSINNTDLYIKILNKRKLSAKNSKNQIEKIITELESKNELLSPMSIQ
;
A
#
# COMPACT_ATOMS: atom_id res chain seq x y z
N MET A 1 42.23 18.84 -5.19
CA MET A 1 43.60 18.77 -5.74
C MET A 1 43.59 19.47 -7.09
N GLY A 2 44.39 20.54 -7.27
CA GLY A 2 44.38 21.35 -8.48
C GLY A 2 44.94 20.64 -9.72
N GLU A 3 44.53 21.06 -10.92
CA GLU A 3 44.96 20.54 -12.23
C GLU A 3 46.49 20.42 -12.35
N ILE A 4 47.23 21.38 -11.80
CA ILE A 4 48.70 21.39 -11.79
C ILE A 4 49.29 20.20 -11.02
N VAL A 5 48.74 19.86 -9.86
CA VAL A 5 49.23 18.72 -9.05
C VAL A 5 48.96 17.39 -9.77
N LYS A 6 47.79 17.25 -10.42
CA LYS A 6 47.49 16.08 -11.25
C LYS A 6 48.44 15.95 -12.44
N PHE A 7 48.72 17.06 -13.13
CA PHE A 7 49.68 17.12 -14.25
C PHE A 7 51.09 16.71 -13.79
N LEU A 8 51.54 17.23 -12.66
CA LEU A 8 52.86 16.95 -12.11
C LEU A 8 53.02 15.48 -11.68
N ILE A 9 51.99 14.90 -11.04
CA ILE A 9 52.00 13.47 -10.67
C ILE A 9 51.89 12.58 -11.91
N LYS A 10 51.06 12.94 -12.91
CA LYS A 10 50.86 12.13 -14.14
C LYS A 10 52.13 12.02 -14.98
N ASN A 11 52.93 13.09 -15.04
CA ASN A 11 54.15 13.17 -15.86
C ASN A 11 55.44 12.79 -15.11
N ASN A 12 55.37 12.17 -13.93
CA ASN A 12 56.55 11.91 -13.07
C ASN A 12 57.36 13.17 -12.74
N LEU A 13 56.77 14.37 -12.82
CA LEU A 13 57.48 15.64 -12.59
C LEU A 13 57.56 16.00 -11.10
N ILE A 14 56.65 15.46 -10.27
CA ILE A 14 56.94 15.22 -8.85
C ILE A 14 57.51 13.80 -8.79
N ASN A 15 58.77 13.67 -9.21
CA ASN A 15 59.50 12.45 -8.97
C ASN A 15 59.80 12.40 -7.46
N GLU A 16 59.38 11.30 -6.83
CA GLU A 16 59.93 10.81 -5.56
C GLU A 16 59.62 11.59 -4.27
N THR A 17 59.48 12.90 -4.20
CA THR A 17 59.54 13.54 -2.87
C THR A 17 58.36 13.31 -1.92
N TYR A 18 57.11 13.14 -2.38
CA TYR A 18 56.00 12.79 -1.47
C TYR A 18 55.78 11.28 -1.41
N THR A 19 55.75 10.59 -2.56
CA THR A 19 55.58 9.14 -2.61
C THR A 19 56.80 8.41 -2.04
N ASP A 20 58.04 8.84 -2.32
CA ASP A 20 59.22 8.27 -1.65
C ASP A 20 59.40 8.78 -0.22
N TYR A 21 58.94 9.98 0.17
CA TYR A 21 58.89 10.33 1.61
C TYR A 21 57.98 9.37 2.38
N LEU A 22 56.82 9.05 1.80
CA LEU A 22 55.91 8.05 2.30
C LEU A 22 56.52 6.63 2.26
N VAL A 23 57.29 6.26 1.23
CA VAL A 23 57.98 4.96 1.11
C VAL A 23 59.16 4.81 2.09
N ARG A 24 59.95 5.88 2.32
CA ARG A 24 61.20 5.86 3.13
C ARG A 24 60.95 5.61 4.62
N GLN A 25 59.73 5.82 5.10
CA GLN A 25 59.34 5.56 6.50
C GLN A 25 58.76 4.16 6.73
N SER A 26 58.60 3.34 5.68
CA SER A 26 58.23 1.93 5.82
C SER A 26 59.42 1.13 6.34
N LYS A 27 59.24 0.35 7.42
CA LYS A 27 60.31 -0.50 8.00
C LYS A 27 60.97 -1.43 6.97
N ASN A 28 60.25 -1.82 5.91
CA ASN A 28 60.71 -2.70 4.83
C ASN A 28 60.65 -2.07 3.42
N GLY A 29 60.39 -0.76 3.31
CA GLY A 29 60.10 -0.10 2.01
C GLY A 29 58.73 -0.49 1.43
N LEU A 30 58.42 0.03 0.24
CA LEU A 30 57.27 -0.41 -0.57
C LEU A 30 57.77 -0.96 -1.91
N SER A 31 57.16 -2.05 -2.36
CA SER A 31 57.40 -2.62 -3.68
C SER A 31 56.92 -1.69 -4.80
N ARG A 32 57.39 -1.92 -6.03
CA ARG A 32 56.95 -1.13 -7.20
C ARG A 32 55.43 -1.14 -7.37
N ILE A 33 54.80 -2.31 -7.15
CA ILE A 33 53.36 -2.50 -7.25
C ILE A 33 52.62 -1.69 -6.18
N GLU A 34 53.13 -1.67 -4.95
CA GLU A 34 52.56 -0.87 -3.85
C GLU A 34 52.70 0.64 -4.09
N LYS A 35 53.82 1.08 -4.67
CA LYS A 35 54.02 2.48 -5.10
C LYS A 35 53.02 2.86 -6.19
N ASP A 36 52.82 1.99 -7.17
CA ASP A 36 51.87 2.20 -8.26
C ASP A 36 50.43 2.23 -7.75
N PHE A 37 50.10 1.42 -6.74
CA PHE A 37 48.81 1.45 -6.05
C PHE A 37 48.58 2.79 -5.36
N LEU A 38 49.51 3.19 -4.48
CA LEU A 38 49.43 4.45 -3.74
C LEU A 38 49.29 5.64 -4.70
N ARG A 39 50.12 5.68 -5.74
CA ARG A 39 50.05 6.73 -6.78
C ARG A 39 48.69 6.76 -7.48
N SER A 40 48.13 5.60 -7.81
CA SER A 40 46.83 5.51 -8.48
C SER A 40 45.69 5.96 -7.56
N VAL A 41 45.75 5.66 -6.26
CA VAL A 41 44.82 6.20 -5.25
C VAL A 41 44.90 7.72 -5.17
N LEU A 42 46.12 8.28 -5.07
CA LEU A 42 46.33 9.74 -5.00
C LEU A 42 45.83 10.46 -6.26
N LEU A 43 45.99 9.85 -7.43
CA LEU A 43 45.50 10.37 -8.71
C LEU A 43 44.00 10.16 -8.94
N LYS A 44 43.34 9.34 -8.11
CA LYS A 44 41.98 8.84 -8.35
C LYS A 44 41.85 8.12 -9.71
N ASP A 45 42.87 7.35 -10.09
CA ASP A 45 42.94 6.61 -11.36
C ASP A 45 42.30 5.22 -11.21
N SER A 46 40.97 5.19 -11.31
CA SER A 46 40.15 3.99 -11.15
C SER A 46 40.55 2.84 -12.08
N ASP A 47 40.90 3.17 -13.33
CA ASP A 47 41.23 2.17 -14.35
C ASP A 47 42.55 1.46 -14.07
N LYS A 48 43.54 2.18 -13.53
CA LYS A 48 44.77 1.55 -13.04
C LYS A 48 44.53 0.73 -11.78
N LEU A 49 43.76 1.24 -10.82
CA LEU A 49 43.47 0.52 -9.57
C LEU A 49 42.84 -0.85 -9.82
N LYS A 50 41.93 -0.96 -10.80
CA LYS A 50 41.32 -2.24 -11.20
C LYS A 50 42.34 -3.28 -11.70
N LYS A 51 43.48 -2.84 -12.25
CA LYS A 51 44.50 -3.70 -12.88
C LYS A 51 45.59 -4.16 -11.91
N ILE A 52 45.73 -3.50 -10.77
CA ILE A 52 46.78 -3.80 -9.79
C ILE A 52 46.46 -5.08 -9.04
N LYS A 53 47.47 -5.96 -8.94
CA LYS A 53 47.44 -7.26 -8.26
C LYS A 53 48.76 -7.52 -7.57
N GLY A 54 48.79 -8.45 -6.60
CA GLY A 54 49.99 -8.86 -5.89
C GLY A 54 50.48 -7.82 -4.87
N LEU A 55 49.54 -7.19 -4.14
CA LEU A 55 49.92 -6.33 -3.02
C LEU A 55 50.43 -7.19 -1.87
N ASN A 56 51.57 -6.82 -1.28
CA ASN A 56 52.03 -7.52 -0.09
C ASN A 56 51.11 -7.18 1.10
N GLN A 57 50.47 -8.21 1.63
CA GLN A 57 49.54 -8.13 2.77
C GLN A 57 50.16 -7.43 3.99
N ASN A 58 51.47 -7.62 4.23
CA ASN A 58 52.18 -6.99 5.35
C ASN A 58 52.32 -5.47 5.22
N ASN A 59 52.24 -4.92 4.00
CA ASN A 59 52.44 -3.50 3.71
C ASN A 59 51.11 -2.73 3.55
N ILE A 60 49.96 -3.41 3.51
CA ILE A 60 48.65 -2.77 3.32
C ILE A 60 48.31 -1.81 4.47
N TYR A 61 48.61 -2.20 5.73
CA TYR A 61 48.40 -1.32 6.88
C TYR A 61 49.22 -0.02 6.78
N GLU A 62 50.48 -0.12 6.33
CA GLU A 62 51.36 1.02 6.10
C GLU A 62 50.82 1.95 5.01
N ILE A 63 50.16 1.41 3.98
CA ILE A 63 49.48 2.21 2.96
C ILE A 63 48.31 2.98 3.58
N PHE A 64 47.48 2.34 4.42
CA PHE A 64 46.34 2.99 5.06
C PHE A 64 46.74 4.13 6.00
N LEU A 65 47.85 4.01 6.74
CA LEU A 65 48.37 5.06 7.61
C LEU A 65 48.70 6.37 6.88
N ARG A 66 48.94 6.28 5.57
CA ARG A 66 49.43 7.40 4.74
C ARG A 66 48.33 8.06 3.92
N LEU A 67 47.12 7.51 3.98
CA LEU A 67 45.95 8.00 3.28
C LEU A 67 45.04 8.75 4.26
N SER A 68 44.56 9.91 3.83
CA SER A 68 43.47 10.61 4.52
C SER A 68 42.10 10.11 4.06
N ASP A 69 41.05 10.47 4.81
CA ASP A 69 39.70 9.91 4.66
C ASP A 69 39.11 10.04 3.24
N HIS A 70 39.45 11.10 2.51
CA HIS A 70 38.97 11.32 1.13
C HIS A 70 39.56 10.38 0.08
N HIS A 71 40.60 9.61 0.42
CA HIS A 71 41.18 8.61 -0.49
C HIS A 71 40.42 7.28 -0.47
N PHE A 72 39.74 6.96 0.64
CA PHE A 72 38.93 5.75 0.76
C PHE A 72 37.64 5.83 -0.08
N SER A 73 37.30 7.02 -0.60
CA SER A 73 36.20 7.22 -1.54
C SER A 73 36.56 7.05 -3.01
N VAL A 74 37.81 6.69 -3.32
CA VAL A 74 38.24 6.47 -4.71
C VAL A 74 37.58 5.20 -5.24
N GLU A 75 37.06 5.31 -6.46
CA GLU A 75 36.40 4.20 -7.12
C GLU A 75 37.37 3.03 -7.32
N ASN A 76 36.97 1.83 -6.89
CA ASN A 76 37.79 0.59 -6.95
C ASN A 76 38.98 0.54 -6.00
N PHE A 77 39.03 1.42 -4.99
CA PHE A 77 39.98 1.30 -3.87
C PHE A 77 39.94 -0.11 -3.25
N PHE A 78 38.73 -0.65 -3.05
CA PHE A 78 38.50 -1.95 -2.44
C PHE A 78 38.54 -3.07 -3.50
N ASN A 79 39.75 -3.48 -3.88
CA ASN A 79 40.00 -4.57 -4.83
C ASN A 79 40.15 -5.93 -4.12
N GLU A 80 40.51 -6.98 -4.86
CA GLU A 80 40.68 -8.35 -4.34
C GLU A 80 41.71 -8.44 -3.22
N GLU A 81 42.87 -7.82 -3.41
CA GLU A 81 43.98 -7.86 -2.45
C GLU A 81 43.60 -7.19 -1.11
N ILE A 82 42.88 -6.06 -1.18
CA ILE A 82 42.36 -5.38 0.01
C ILE A 82 41.27 -6.22 0.68
N TYR A 83 40.41 -6.88 -0.09
CA TYR A 83 39.41 -7.80 0.46
C TYR A 83 40.07 -8.94 1.24
N ASP A 84 41.04 -9.63 0.64
CA ASP A 84 41.75 -10.76 1.24
C ASP A 84 42.46 -10.35 2.53
N TYR A 85 43.05 -9.14 2.55
CA TYR A 85 43.63 -8.56 3.76
C TYR A 85 42.64 -8.51 4.93
N PHE A 86 41.48 -7.90 4.70
CA PHE A 86 40.47 -7.77 5.75
C PHE A 86 39.86 -9.12 6.11
N ASN A 87 39.68 -10.03 5.15
CA ASN A 87 39.14 -11.35 5.39
C ASN A 87 40.05 -12.16 6.31
N ASN A 88 41.34 -12.24 5.99
CA ASN A 88 42.35 -12.92 6.80
C ASN A 88 42.52 -12.27 8.18
N THR A 89 42.52 -10.93 8.23
CA THR A 89 42.66 -10.21 9.50
C THR A 89 41.48 -10.47 10.44
N PHE A 90 40.27 -10.63 9.91
CA PHE A 90 39.08 -10.87 10.74
C PHE A 90 38.73 -12.34 10.94
N SER A 91 39.36 -13.29 10.22
CA SER A 91 39.23 -14.73 10.50
C SER A 91 40.07 -15.19 11.69
N ASP A 92 41.21 -14.54 11.95
CA ASP A 92 42.10 -14.88 13.06
C ASP A 92 41.56 -14.39 14.42
N ASN A 93 40.78 -15.25 15.09
CA ASN A 93 40.25 -15.04 16.44
C ASN A 93 41.29 -15.08 17.58
N ASN A 94 42.59 -15.03 17.27
CA ASN A 94 43.64 -15.09 18.28
C ASN A 94 43.75 -13.75 19.03
N ASN A 95 43.50 -13.78 20.34
CA ASN A 95 43.45 -12.65 21.28
C ASN A 95 44.69 -11.72 21.31
N PHE A 96 45.78 -12.04 20.63
CA PHE A 96 47.08 -11.40 20.80
C PHE A 96 47.29 -10.05 20.09
N ASN A 97 46.27 -9.46 19.44
CA ASN A 97 46.42 -8.15 18.79
C ASN A 97 45.15 -7.29 18.75
N LYS A 98 44.36 -7.31 19.84
CA LYS A 98 43.08 -6.60 19.96
C LYS A 98 43.15 -5.10 19.60
N ILE A 99 44.26 -4.42 19.92
CA ILE A 99 44.49 -2.99 19.60
C ILE A 99 44.66 -2.76 18.08
N ASN A 100 45.34 -3.65 17.37
CA ASN A 100 45.53 -3.54 15.92
C ASN A 100 44.25 -3.86 15.15
N ILE A 101 43.44 -4.82 15.66
CA ILE A 101 42.14 -5.15 15.08
C ILE A 101 41.19 -3.95 15.13
N HIS A 102 41.14 -3.20 16.24
CA HIS A 102 40.32 -1.98 16.32
C HIS A 102 40.74 -0.90 15.30
N ARG A 103 42.04 -0.67 15.12
CA ARG A 103 42.52 0.31 14.13
C ARG A 103 42.19 -0.11 12.69
N ILE A 104 42.31 -1.39 12.39
CA ILE A 104 41.95 -1.96 11.08
C ILE A 104 40.43 -1.87 10.86
N GLU A 105 39.64 -2.08 11.91
CA GLU A 105 38.19 -1.93 11.86
C GLU A 105 37.75 -0.50 11.49
N ASP A 106 38.45 0.53 11.97
CA ASP A 106 38.15 1.91 11.61
C ASP A 106 38.41 2.18 10.11
N TYR A 107 39.49 1.63 9.55
CA TYR A 107 39.74 1.70 8.11
C TYR A 107 38.67 0.95 7.31
N PHE A 108 38.26 -0.23 7.77
CA PHE A 108 37.16 -0.97 7.14
C PHE A 108 35.88 -0.13 7.11
N LYS A 109 35.52 0.50 8.24
CA LYS A 109 34.35 1.40 8.30
C LYS A 109 34.47 2.57 7.31
N LYS A 110 35.65 3.19 7.17
CA LYS A 110 35.88 4.27 6.19
C LYS A 110 35.73 3.82 4.74
N ILE A 111 36.02 2.55 4.45
CA ILE A 111 35.84 1.97 3.12
C ILE A 111 34.36 1.71 2.82
N ILE A 112 33.60 1.26 3.83
CA ILE A 112 32.17 0.93 3.68
C ILE A 112 31.28 2.18 3.71
N PHE A 113 31.66 3.20 4.48
CA PHE A 113 30.85 4.39 4.72
C PHE A 113 31.56 5.65 4.22
N PHE A 114 30.86 6.43 3.40
CA PHE A 114 31.25 7.81 3.08
C PHE A 114 30.58 8.78 4.03
N GLN A 115 31.37 9.73 4.57
CA GLN A 115 30.84 10.88 5.29
C GLN A 115 30.52 11.98 4.26
N ASP A 116 29.32 12.59 4.36
CA ASP A 116 28.99 13.75 3.53
C ASP A 116 29.87 14.94 3.94
N THR A 117 30.55 15.53 2.96
CA THR A 117 31.43 16.69 3.15
C THR A 117 30.67 17.95 3.56
N ASN A 118 29.38 18.03 3.26
CA ASN A 118 28.52 19.17 3.58
C ASN A 118 27.72 18.96 4.87
N ASP A 119 27.58 17.71 5.32
CA ASP A 119 26.90 17.36 6.56
C ASP A 119 27.55 16.12 7.19
N PRO A 120 28.55 16.30 8.08
CA PRO A 120 29.30 15.19 8.68
C PRO A 120 28.44 14.19 9.47
N GLN A 121 27.18 14.55 9.79
CA GLN A 121 26.22 13.67 10.45
C GLN A 121 25.49 12.74 9.47
N LYS A 122 25.57 13.00 8.15
CA LYS A 122 25.02 12.13 7.10
C LYS A 122 26.06 11.13 6.60
N ILE A 123 25.71 9.84 6.69
CA ILE A 123 26.53 8.72 6.23
C ILE A 123 25.87 8.07 5.01
N THR A 124 26.64 7.84 3.95
CA THR A 124 26.23 7.10 2.75
C THR A 124 27.06 5.82 2.57
N LEU A 125 26.54 4.83 1.83
CA LEU A 125 27.22 3.55 1.58
C LEU A 125 28.13 3.61 0.35
N ASN A 126 29.33 3.05 0.47
CA ASN A 126 30.20 2.78 -0.67
C ASN A 126 29.75 1.50 -1.38
N LEU A 127 28.87 1.64 -2.37
CA LEU A 127 28.28 0.49 -3.06
C LEU A 127 29.29 -0.41 -3.75
N ASN A 128 30.41 0.12 -4.25
CA ASN A 128 31.38 -0.72 -4.95
C ASN A 128 32.09 -1.65 -3.98
N SER A 129 32.49 -1.14 -2.82
CA SER A 129 33.08 -1.96 -1.74
C SER A 129 32.08 -3.00 -1.25
N VAL A 130 30.84 -2.58 -0.99
CA VAL A 130 29.78 -3.47 -0.52
C VAL A 130 29.43 -4.55 -1.56
N SER A 131 29.35 -4.20 -2.84
CA SER A 131 29.11 -5.17 -3.92
C SER A 131 30.27 -6.15 -4.09
N ARG A 132 31.51 -5.75 -3.82
CA ARG A 132 32.68 -6.67 -3.79
C ARG A 132 32.52 -7.72 -2.70
N ILE A 133 32.07 -7.31 -1.50
CA ILE A 133 31.83 -8.22 -0.38
C ILE A 133 30.68 -9.18 -0.72
N LEU A 134 29.58 -8.67 -1.27
CA LEU A 134 28.46 -9.51 -1.70
C LEU A 134 28.89 -10.48 -2.81
N TYR A 135 29.64 -10.03 -3.81
CA TYR A 135 30.19 -10.90 -4.86
C TYR A 135 30.95 -12.08 -4.26
N ASN A 136 31.87 -11.83 -3.33
CA ASN A 136 32.64 -12.90 -2.69
C ASN A 136 31.75 -13.81 -1.84
N LYS A 137 30.74 -13.28 -1.14
CA LYS A 137 29.73 -14.12 -0.46
C LYS A 137 29.01 -15.08 -1.43
N LEU A 138 28.67 -14.63 -2.64
CA LEU A 138 27.97 -15.45 -3.63
C LEU A 138 28.87 -16.50 -4.29
N VAL A 139 30.14 -16.15 -4.54
CA VAL A 139 31.11 -17.01 -5.26
C VAL A 139 31.86 -17.95 -4.31
N LYS A 140 32.21 -17.47 -3.11
CA LYS A 140 32.97 -18.18 -2.07
C LYS A 140 32.25 -18.10 -0.72
N PRO A 141 31.18 -18.89 -0.51
CA PRO A 141 30.34 -18.78 0.69
C PRO A 141 31.04 -19.03 2.02
N GLN A 142 32.19 -19.72 2.00
CA GLN A 142 33.03 -20.01 3.17
C GLN A 142 33.67 -18.74 3.76
N GLU A 143 33.81 -17.66 2.97
CA GLU A 143 34.43 -16.39 3.37
C GLU A 143 33.40 -15.38 3.90
N ASP A 144 32.49 -15.83 4.78
CA ASP A 144 31.32 -15.04 5.22
C ASP A 144 31.62 -13.96 6.28
N HIS A 145 32.84 -13.94 6.81
CA HIS A 145 33.20 -13.07 7.93
C HIS A 145 32.98 -11.58 7.60
N LEU A 146 33.42 -11.14 6.43
CA LEU A 146 33.28 -9.75 6.00
C LEU A 146 31.83 -9.37 5.70
N PHE A 147 31.07 -10.27 5.10
CA PHE A 147 29.67 -10.05 4.79
C PHE A 147 28.85 -9.90 6.07
N THR A 148 29.04 -10.80 7.05
CA THR A 148 28.40 -10.71 8.37
C THR A 148 28.78 -9.44 9.10
N LYS A 149 30.07 -9.07 9.10
CA LYS A 149 30.56 -7.86 9.78
C LYS A 149 29.98 -6.60 9.16
N MET A 150 29.98 -6.52 7.83
CA MET A 150 29.36 -5.44 7.07
C MET A 150 27.86 -5.35 7.39
N GLN A 151 27.12 -6.46 7.36
CA GLN A 151 25.69 -6.48 7.68
C GLN A 151 25.44 -5.89 9.08
N ASN A 152 26.19 -6.34 10.09
CA ASN A 152 26.08 -5.83 11.47
C ASN A 152 26.35 -4.32 11.58
N TYR A 153 27.31 -3.77 10.83
CA TYR A 153 27.58 -2.33 10.88
C TYR A 153 26.50 -1.50 10.21
N ILE A 154 25.91 -2.02 9.14
CA ILE A 154 24.90 -1.33 8.38
C ILE A 154 23.56 -1.33 9.16
N SER A 155 23.19 -2.46 9.79
CA SER A 155 21.95 -2.56 10.60
C SER A 155 21.95 -1.67 11.86
N ASN A 156 23.12 -1.26 12.36
CA ASN A 156 23.26 -0.48 13.60
C ASN A 156 23.37 1.05 13.39
N LYS A 157 23.26 1.58 12.16
CA LYS A 157 23.45 3.01 11.88
C LYS A 157 22.24 3.66 11.18
N GLN A 158 21.98 4.93 11.52
CA GLN A 158 21.02 5.79 10.83
C GLN A 158 21.61 6.27 9.49
N ILE A 159 21.41 5.51 8.41
CA ILE A 159 21.85 5.87 7.06
C ILE A 159 20.90 6.94 6.51
N SER A 160 21.44 8.12 6.15
CA SER A 160 20.63 9.23 5.64
C SER A 160 20.14 8.92 4.23
N ASN A 161 18.84 9.09 4.02
CA ASN A 161 18.18 8.74 2.76
C ASN A 161 18.55 9.73 1.66
N SER A 162 19.51 9.37 0.81
CA SER A 162 19.74 10.05 -0.47
C SER A 162 19.48 9.04 -1.59
N ASN A 163 18.41 9.26 -2.35
CA ASN A 163 18.12 8.52 -3.58
C ASN A 163 19.37 8.48 -4.48
N LYS A 164 20.03 7.32 -4.62
CA LYS A 164 20.81 6.80 -5.77
C LYS A 164 21.74 5.58 -5.45
N ASN A 165 21.20 4.44 -4.99
CA ASN A 165 21.91 3.13 -4.92
C ASN A 165 21.06 1.99 -5.53
N ASP A 166 21.55 0.72 -5.61
CA ASP A 166 20.88 -0.40 -6.32
C ASP A 166 20.14 -1.45 -5.43
N THR A 167 18.96 -1.26 -4.82
CA THR A 167 18.36 -0.07 -4.21
C THR A 167 18.57 -0.18 -2.69
N ASN A 168 19.38 0.72 -2.12
CA ASN A 168 20.21 0.67 -0.88
C ASN A 168 20.67 -0.72 -0.40
N LEU A 169 21.33 -1.41 -1.33
CA LEU A 169 21.75 -2.81 -1.34
C LEU A 169 20.65 -3.80 -0.98
N LEU A 170 19.57 -3.58 -1.74
CA LEU A 170 18.22 -4.09 -1.67
C LEU A 170 17.91 -5.04 -0.54
N LEU A 171 17.52 -4.51 0.61
CA LEU A 171 17.66 -3.14 1.12
C LEU A 171 18.37 -3.37 2.46
N ILE A 172 19.63 -3.79 2.31
CA ILE A 172 20.51 -4.49 3.27
C ILE A 172 20.08 -5.96 3.43
N ILE A 173 19.81 -6.61 2.29
CA ILE A 173 19.47 -8.04 2.15
C ILE A 173 18.38 -8.48 3.15
N LEU A 174 17.46 -7.56 3.31
CA LEU A 174 16.09 -7.62 3.79
C LEU A 174 15.68 -8.36 5.02
N ASP A 175 16.56 -8.19 5.99
CA ASP A 175 16.12 -7.49 7.19
C ASP A 175 16.16 -5.92 6.97
N GLN A 176 15.13 -5.37 6.29
CA GLN A 176 14.88 -3.92 5.92
C GLN A 176 14.98 -3.02 7.19
N ASP A 177 15.47 -1.77 7.20
CA ASP A 177 14.67 -0.59 6.81
C ASP A 177 15.56 0.65 6.53
N ILE A 178 15.25 1.41 5.48
CA ILE A 178 15.78 2.77 5.25
C ILE A 178 14.58 3.64 4.83
N PRO A 179 14.18 4.58 5.67
CA PRO A 179 12.89 4.49 6.34
C PRO A 179 11.76 5.00 5.44
N ASN A 180 10.72 4.19 5.26
CA ASN A 180 9.46 4.52 4.57
C ASN A 180 9.53 4.72 3.04
N ASN A 181 10.05 3.74 2.30
CA ASN A 181 10.01 3.80 0.84
C ASN A 181 8.81 3.04 0.24
N SER A 182 7.70 3.73 0.00
CA SER A 182 6.48 3.19 -0.61
C SER A 182 6.61 2.83 -2.11
N ARG A 183 7.81 2.96 -2.69
CA ARG A 183 8.13 2.69 -4.11
C ARG A 183 9.25 1.66 -4.29
N PHE A 184 9.40 0.74 -3.34
CA PHE A 184 10.33 -0.38 -3.46
C PHE A 184 9.87 -1.37 -4.55
N TYR A 185 10.69 -1.53 -5.59
CA TYR A 185 10.43 -2.47 -6.68
C TYR A 185 11.45 -3.61 -6.65
N PHE A 186 10.97 -4.79 -6.26
CA PHE A 186 11.82 -5.93 -5.96
C PHE A 186 12.66 -6.39 -7.17
N ASP A 187 12.06 -6.59 -8.34
CA ASP A 187 12.78 -7.04 -9.55
C ASP A 187 13.82 -6.03 -10.03
N LEU A 188 13.45 -4.74 -10.13
CA LEU A 188 14.37 -3.68 -10.54
C LEU A 188 15.61 -3.61 -9.63
N GLY A 189 15.40 -3.81 -8.33
CA GLY A 189 16.50 -3.84 -7.37
C GLY A 189 17.43 -5.04 -7.57
N ILE A 190 16.91 -6.23 -7.89
CA ILE A 190 17.76 -7.40 -8.18
C ILE A 190 18.57 -7.17 -9.46
N ASP A 191 17.94 -6.68 -10.52
CA ASP A 191 18.61 -6.53 -11.82
C ASP A 191 19.70 -5.47 -11.80
N ALA A 192 19.46 -4.37 -11.08
CA ALA A 192 20.47 -3.34 -10.83
C ALA A 192 21.66 -3.92 -10.03
N LEU A 193 21.39 -4.67 -8.96
CA LEU A 193 22.41 -5.29 -8.11
C LEU A 193 23.27 -6.28 -8.89
N LEU A 194 22.65 -7.17 -9.69
CA LEU A 194 23.37 -8.12 -10.53
C LEU A 194 24.26 -7.41 -11.55
N THR A 195 23.76 -6.35 -12.19
CA THR A 195 24.55 -5.57 -13.14
C THR A 195 25.78 -4.96 -12.48
N ARG A 196 25.64 -4.40 -11.27
CA ARG A 196 26.79 -3.89 -10.51
C ARG A 196 27.80 -4.97 -10.16
N ILE A 197 27.33 -6.13 -9.69
CA ILE A 197 28.21 -7.25 -9.32
C ILE A 197 28.98 -7.77 -10.55
N CYS A 198 28.33 -7.88 -11.72
CA CYS A 198 29.00 -8.32 -12.95
C CYS A 198 30.13 -7.37 -13.37
N ASN A 199 30.01 -6.07 -13.11
CA ASN A 199 31.06 -5.09 -13.41
C ASN A 199 32.32 -5.25 -12.54
N ILE A 200 32.26 -6.04 -11.46
CA ILE A 200 33.40 -6.33 -10.59
C ILE A 200 34.33 -7.37 -11.20
N SER A 201 33.75 -8.35 -11.89
CA SER A 201 34.47 -9.48 -12.48
C SER A 201 33.73 -9.95 -13.73
N GLU A 202 34.25 -9.57 -14.88
CA GLU A 202 33.71 -9.95 -16.20
C GLU A 202 33.77 -11.46 -16.47
N LYS A 203 34.48 -12.23 -15.63
CA LYS A 203 34.71 -13.67 -15.82
C LYS A 203 33.57 -14.56 -15.34
N ILE A 204 32.66 -14.06 -14.51
CA ILE A 204 31.63 -14.88 -13.87
C ILE A 204 30.31 -14.77 -14.60
N ASP A 205 29.68 -15.92 -14.81
CA ASP A 205 28.37 -16.05 -15.42
C ASP A 205 27.28 -15.33 -14.60
N LYS A 206 26.55 -14.43 -15.26
CA LYS A 206 25.49 -13.63 -14.64
C LYS A 206 24.35 -14.51 -14.12
N GLN A 207 24.08 -15.63 -14.79
CA GLN A 207 23.03 -16.56 -14.40
C GLN A 207 23.37 -17.29 -13.09
N PHE A 208 24.61 -17.75 -12.94
CA PHE A 208 25.12 -18.31 -11.68
C PHE A 208 24.96 -17.32 -10.51
N LEU A 209 25.34 -16.04 -10.71
CA LEU A 209 25.19 -15.01 -9.68
C LEU A 209 23.72 -14.75 -9.32
N GLU A 210 22.84 -14.74 -10.32
CA GLU A 210 21.40 -14.62 -10.13
C GLU A 210 20.87 -15.75 -9.24
N ASP A 211 21.21 -17.00 -9.55
CA ASP A 211 20.71 -18.15 -8.79
C ASP A 211 21.21 -18.12 -7.33
N LYS A 212 22.48 -17.77 -7.10
CA LYS A 212 23.04 -17.62 -5.74
C LYS A 212 22.38 -16.48 -4.96
N LEU A 213 22.10 -15.36 -5.61
CA LEU A 213 21.43 -14.22 -4.99
C LEU A 213 19.99 -14.58 -4.60
N LEU A 214 19.26 -15.26 -5.49
CA LEU A 214 17.89 -15.71 -5.22
C LEU A 214 17.86 -16.70 -4.05
N ASP A 215 18.81 -17.63 -3.95
CA ASP A 215 18.90 -18.55 -2.82
C ASP A 215 19.18 -17.81 -1.50
N LEU A 216 20.11 -16.85 -1.50
CA LEU A 216 20.37 -16.00 -0.33
C LEU A 216 19.11 -15.23 0.12
N ILE A 217 18.30 -14.75 -0.83
CA ILE A 217 17.03 -14.06 -0.51
C ILE A 217 16.00 -15.03 0.08
N LYS A 218 15.93 -16.28 -0.40
CA LYS A 218 14.98 -17.28 0.14
C LYS A 218 15.22 -17.58 1.63
N GLU A 219 16.45 -17.44 2.12
CA GLU A 219 16.80 -17.68 3.52
C GLU A 219 16.29 -16.58 4.46
N LYS A 220 15.99 -15.38 3.93
CA LYS A 220 15.58 -14.23 4.74
C LYS A 220 14.11 -14.29 5.17
N ASN A 221 13.80 -13.75 6.34
CA ASN A 221 12.45 -13.73 6.91
C ASN A 221 11.68 -12.46 6.51
N TYR A 222 11.56 -12.23 5.20
CA TYR A 222 10.91 -11.04 4.64
C TYR A 222 9.62 -11.39 3.91
N ILE A 223 8.63 -10.49 4.00
CA ILE A 223 7.35 -10.59 3.28
C ILE A 223 7.31 -9.53 2.17
N ILE A 224 7.19 -9.99 0.93
CA ILE A 224 7.03 -9.12 -0.25
C ILE A 224 5.62 -8.54 -0.23
N THR A 225 5.52 -7.21 -0.18
CA THR A 225 4.24 -6.48 -0.20
C THR A 225 3.88 -5.89 -1.56
N GLY A 226 4.80 -5.88 -2.51
CA GLY A 226 4.54 -5.37 -3.86
C GLY A 226 5.48 -5.97 -4.90
N LEU A 227 4.91 -6.33 -6.04
CA LEU A 227 5.62 -6.63 -7.28
C LEU A 227 5.31 -5.47 -8.25
N HIS A 228 6.22 -5.12 -9.15
CA HIS A 228 6.15 -3.88 -9.96
C HIS A 228 4.80 -3.73 -10.70
N ARG A 229 4.33 -2.49 -10.97
CA ARG A 229 3.07 -2.25 -11.73
C ARG A 229 3.11 -2.82 -13.15
N ASN A 230 4.30 -2.95 -13.71
CA ASN A 230 4.56 -3.64 -14.99
C ASN A 230 5.28 -4.97 -14.72
N PHE A 231 4.85 -5.73 -13.73
CA PHE A 231 5.28 -7.12 -13.59
C PHE A 231 4.85 -7.85 -14.87
N ASP A 232 5.81 -8.10 -15.75
CA ASP A 232 5.60 -8.89 -16.96
C ASP A 232 6.11 -10.30 -16.70
N PHE A 233 5.18 -11.21 -16.44
CA PHE A 233 5.46 -12.61 -16.25
C PHE A 233 6.13 -13.24 -17.47
N ASN A 234 5.84 -12.75 -18.68
CA ASN A 234 6.39 -13.34 -19.90
C ASN A 234 7.89 -13.09 -19.99
N ASP A 235 8.37 -11.94 -19.53
CA ASP A 235 9.78 -11.55 -19.52
C ASP A 235 10.60 -12.27 -18.44
N LEU A 236 9.94 -12.91 -17.46
CA LEU A 236 10.64 -13.65 -16.42
C LEU A 236 11.25 -14.94 -16.97
N LYS A 237 12.54 -15.11 -16.69
CA LYS A 237 13.25 -16.38 -16.88
C LYS A 237 12.66 -17.49 -16.01
N THR A 238 12.88 -18.75 -16.41
CA THR A 238 12.38 -19.94 -15.71
C THR A 238 12.78 -20.01 -14.24
N ASN A 239 14.02 -19.62 -13.89
CA ASN A 239 14.50 -19.61 -12.50
C ASN A 239 13.73 -18.57 -11.64
N ARG A 240 13.45 -17.38 -12.17
CA ARG A 240 12.64 -16.33 -11.51
C ARG A 240 11.19 -16.78 -11.32
N LYS A 241 10.59 -17.42 -12.32
CA LYS A 241 9.24 -18.00 -12.21
C LYS A 241 9.16 -19.02 -11.08
N LYS A 242 10.12 -19.97 -11.03
CA LYS A 242 10.22 -20.97 -9.97
C LYS A 242 10.43 -20.31 -8.60
N PHE A 243 11.31 -19.31 -8.53
CA PHE A 243 11.59 -18.55 -7.31
C PHE A 243 10.30 -17.93 -6.74
N TYR A 244 9.51 -17.24 -7.55
CA TYR A 244 8.27 -16.63 -7.09
C TYR A 244 7.22 -17.64 -6.64
N ARG A 245 7.08 -18.76 -7.37
CA ARG A 245 6.20 -19.85 -6.94
C ARG A 245 6.60 -20.38 -5.56
N THR A 246 7.90 -20.62 -5.34
CA THR A 246 8.41 -21.05 -4.03
C THR A 246 8.18 -20.00 -2.93
N LEU A 247 8.29 -18.70 -3.24
CA LEU A 247 7.98 -17.66 -2.24
C LEU A 247 6.50 -17.63 -1.88
N TRP A 248 5.61 -17.81 -2.86
CA TRP A 248 4.17 -17.91 -2.61
C TRP A 248 3.83 -19.13 -1.75
N GLU A 249 4.34 -20.31 -2.10
CA GLU A 249 4.13 -21.56 -1.34
C GLU A 249 4.66 -21.50 0.10
N LYS A 250 5.56 -20.57 0.41
CA LYS A 250 6.13 -20.34 1.74
C LYS A 250 5.50 -19.13 2.46
N ASP A 251 4.37 -18.60 1.98
CA ASP A 251 3.69 -17.42 2.52
C ASP A 251 4.57 -16.17 2.60
N LYS A 252 5.58 -16.04 1.74
CA LYS A 252 6.51 -14.89 1.69
C LYS A 252 6.04 -13.76 0.78
N ILE A 253 4.87 -13.88 0.16
CA ILE A 253 4.25 -12.83 -0.65
C ILE A 253 2.90 -12.49 -0.04
N LYS A 254 2.72 -11.23 0.38
CA LYS A 254 1.45 -10.77 0.94
C LYS A 254 0.41 -10.66 -0.16
N PHE A 255 -0.72 -11.32 -0.01
CA PHE A 255 -1.87 -11.19 -0.91
C PHE A 255 -2.53 -9.81 -0.77
N ASN A 256 -2.36 -8.93 -1.76
CA ASN A 256 -2.90 -7.57 -1.79
C ASN A 256 -3.00 -7.03 -3.23
N MET A 257 -3.46 -5.79 -3.41
CA MET A 257 -3.69 -5.22 -4.75
C MET A 257 -2.44 -5.11 -5.64
N PHE A 258 -1.24 -5.03 -5.07
CA PHE A 258 0.03 -4.96 -5.80
C PHE A 258 0.64 -6.32 -6.12
N THR A 259 0.04 -7.42 -5.64
CA THR A 259 0.58 -8.78 -5.78
C THR A 259 -0.44 -9.76 -6.33
N PHE A 260 -1.73 -9.44 -6.30
CA PHE A 260 -2.82 -10.34 -6.71
C PHE A 260 -2.69 -10.82 -8.17
N LEU A 261 -2.65 -9.91 -9.15
CA LEU A 261 -2.44 -10.28 -10.56
C LEU A 261 -1.12 -11.03 -10.77
N PRO A 262 0.03 -10.55 -10.25
CA PRO A 262 1.29 -11.30 -10.32
C PRO A 262 1.20 -12.73 -9.79
N ILE A 263 0.57 -12.95 -8.62
CA ILE A 263 0.40 -14.29 -8.03
C ILE A 263 -0.41 -15.18 -8.96
N LEU A 264 -1.52 -14.69 -9.49
CA LEU A 264 -2.32 -15.46 -10.44
C LEU A 264 -1.55 -15.77 -11.72
N SER A 265 -0.77 -14.82 -12.25
CA SER A 265 0.10 -15.05 -13.41
C SER A 265 1.14 -16.16 -13.14
N ILE A 266 1.72 -16.18 -11.93
CA ILE A 266 2.67 -17.21 -11.49
C ILE A 266 2.02 -18.58 -11.43
N LEU A 267 0.80 -18.67 -10.87
CA LEU A 267 0.06 -19.93 -10.75
C LEU A 267 -0.41 -20.46 -12.12
N GLU A 268 -0.83 -19.56 -13.01
CA GLU A 268 -1.25 -19.89 -14.38
C GLU A 268 -0.09 -20.17 -15.33
N ASN A 269 1.13 -19.80 -14.94
CA ASN A 269 2.29 -19.76 -15.81
C ASN A 269 2.04 -18.96 -17.12
N LYS A 270 1.30 -17.86 -17.02
CA LYS A 270 1.02 -16.93 -18.14
C LYS A 270 0.73 -15.53 -17.60
N GLN A 271 1.00 -14.50 -18.38
CA GLN A 271 0.66 -13.13 -18.00
C GLN A 271 -0.87 -12.90 -17.96
N LEU A 272 -1.34 -12.22 -16.90
CA LEU A 272 -2.71 -11.75 -16.74
C LEU A 272 -2.72 -10.21 -16.64
N ASP A 273 -3.27 -9.56 -17.66
CA ASP A 273 -3.18 -8.09 -17.81
C ASP A 273 -4.41 -7.32 -17.34
N SER A 274 -5.49 -8.01 -16.95
CA SER A 274 -6.72 -7.34 -16.52
C SER A 274 -7.49 -8.08 -15.43
N TYR A 275 -8.21 -7.30 -14.63
CA TYR A 275 -9.14 -7.77 -13.60
C TYR A 275 -10.50 -8.20 -14.17
N GLU A 276 -10.75 -7.97 -15.46
CA GLU A 276 -12.04 -8.25 -16.09
C GLU A 276 -12.26 -9.76 -16.27
N ASN A 277 -13.30 -10.29 -15.62
CA ASN A 277 -13.72 -11.69 -15.69
C ASN A 277 -12.55 -12.66 -15.45
N ILE A 278 -11.67 -12.28 -14.52
CA ILE A 278 -10.39 -12.94 -14.34
C ILE A 278 -10.51 -14.44 -14.04
N TYR A 279 -11.52 -14.86 -13.28
CA TYR A 279 -11.71 -16.27 -12.92
C TYR A 279 -11.95 -17.15 -14.16
N ASP A 280 -12.68 -16.62 -15.15
CA ASP A 280 -12.99 -17.34 -16.39
C ASP A 280 -11.77 -17.50 -17.29
N LYS A 281 -10.73 -16.68 -17.07
CA LYS A 281 -9.46 -16.74 -17.79
C LYS A 281 -8.48 -17.71 -17.14
N LEU A 282 -8.77 -18.30 -15.98
CA LEU A 282 -7.88 -19.23 -15.28
C LEU A 282 -8.04 -20.66 -15.77
N ASN A 283 -6.92 -21.31 -16.06
CA ASN A 283 -6.83 -22.68 -16.55
C ASN A 283 -6.38 -23.66 -15.46
N THR A 284 -5.66 -23.19 -14.45
CA THR A 284 -5.05 -24.02 -13.41
C THR A 284 -5.92 -24.06 -12.16
N GLU A 285 -5.93 -25.23 -11.51
CA GLU A 285 -6.68 -25.45 -10.28
C GLU A 285 -6.08 -24.64 -9.12
N ASP A 286 -4.74 -24.51 -9.06
CA ASP A 286 -4.04 -23.72 -8.06
C ASP A 286 -4.49 -22.24 -8.08
N ALA A 287 -4.61 -21.63 -9.27
CA ALA A 287 -5.03 -20.24 -9.40
C ALA A 287 -6.51 -20.04 -9.02
N LYS A 288 -7.39 -20.99 -9.39
CA LYS A 288 -8.81 -20.95 -9.00
C LYS A 288 -8.99 -21.08 -7.50
N ASN A 289 -8.27 -22.01 -6.87
CA ASN A 289 -8.29 -22.17 -5.42
C ASN A 289 -7.73 -20.94 -4.70
N CYS A 290 -6.69 -20.30 -5.22
CA CYS A 290 -6.19 -19.02 -4.70
C CYS A 290 -7.27 -17.93 -4.62
N ILE A 291 -8.13 -17.83 -5.65
CA ILE A 291 -9.30 -16.91 -5.64
C ILE A 291 -10.31 -17.31 -4.57
N ILE A 292 -10.67 -18.60 -4.51
CA ILE A 292 -11.68 -19.11 -3.57
C ILE A 292 -11.21 -18.87 -2.12
N ASP A 293 -9.97 -19.23 -1.80
CA ASP A 293 -9.40 -19.11 -0.45
C ASP A 293 -9.27 -17.66 0.03
N ASN A 294 -9.19 -16.70 -0.89
CA ASN A 294 -9.01 -15.28 -0.58
C ASN A 294 -10.22 -14.40 -0.95
N LEU A 295 -11.40 -15.00 -1.17
CA LEU A 295 -12.57 -14.30 -1.72
C LEU A 295 -12.93 -13.02 -0.95
N ASP A 296 -12.97 -13.07 0.38
CA ASP A 296 -13.27 -11.90 1.23
C ASP A 296 -12.23 -10.77 1.09
N ARG A 297 -10.94 -11.12 0.95
CA ARG A 297 -9.85 -10.14 0.77
C ARG A 297 -9.89 -9.47 -0.60
N ILE A 298 -10.29 -10.22 -1.64
CA ILE A 298 -10.36 -9.74 -3.03
C ILE A 298 -11.38 -8.61 -3.18
N LYS A 299 -12.42 -8.58 -2.33
CA LYS A 299 -13.40 -7.49 -2.29
C LYS A 299 -12.76 -6.11 -2.33
N ASN A 300 -11.81 -5.85 -1.42
CA ASN A 300 -11.19 -4.53 -1.30
C ASN A 300 -10.28 -4.20 -2.50
N ILE A 301 -9.73 -5.22 -3.16
CA ILE A 301 -8.88 -5.06 -4.35
C ILE A 301 -9.73 -4.58 -5.52
N PHE A 302 -10.87 -5.23 -5.77
CA PHE A 302 -11.79 -4.85 -6.84
C PHE A 302 -12.48 -3.50 -6.57
N ASP A 303 -12.84 -3.22 -5.31
CA ASP A 303 -13.41 -1.92 -4.95
C ASP A 303 -12.43 -0.77 -5.27
N PHE A 304 -11.12 -0.96 -5.03
CA PHE A 304 -10.09 0.02 -5.39
C PHE A 304 -9.95 0.17 -6.91
N GLU A 305 -9.81 -0.93 -7.65
CA GLU A 305 -9.68 -0.93 -9.11
C GLU A 305 -10.86 -0.22 -9.79
N ASN A 306 -12.08 -0.49 -9.32
CA ASN A 306 -13.29 0.12 -9.87
C ASN A 306 -13.38 1.62 -9.55
N ASN A 307 -12.87 2.07 -8.39
CA ASN A 307 -12.82 3.50 -8.06
C ASN A 307 -11.82 4.28 -8.91
N ASP A 308 -10.67 3.66 -9.25
CA ASP A 308 -9.65 4.26 -10.10
C ASP A 308 -10.05 4.27 -11.59
N SER A 309 -11.07 3.49 -11.96
CA SER A 309 -11.60 3.46 -13.33
C SER A 309 -12.26 4.78 -13.72
N GLN A 310 -11.62 5.56 -14.60
CA GLN A 310 -12.17 6.84 -15.09
C GLN A 310 -13.45 6.67 -15.91
N ASN A 311 -13.74 5.46 -16.41
CA ASN A 311 -14.91 5.14 -17.21
C ASN A 311 -15.75 4.04 -16.54
N LYS A 312 -17.06 4.30 -16.36
CA LYS A 312 -18.04 3.31 -15.83
C LYS A 312 -18.13 2.02 -16.65
N SER A 313 -17.64 2.00 -17.90
CA SER A 313 -17.58 0.81 -18.74
C SER A 313 -16.49 -0.19 -18.32
N ASN A 314 -15.55 0.22 -17.47
CA ASN A 314 -14.37 -0.57 -17.11
C ASN A 314 -14.51 -1.22 -15.72
N ILE A 315 -15.75 -1.39 -15.24
CA ILE A 315 -15.99 -2.06 -13.96
C ILE A 315 -15.55 -3.52 -14.09
N SER A 316 -14.59 -3.90 -13.28
CA SER A 316 -14.05 -5.25 -13.20
C SER A 316 -14.89 -6.10 -12.24
N TYR A 317 -15.10 -7.35 -12.64
CA TYR A 317 -15.74 -8.40 -11.86
C TYR A 317 -14.91 -9.67 -11.90
N LEU A 318 -15.06 -10.50 -10.87
CA LEU A 318 -14.39 -11.79 -10.79
C LEU A 318 -14.83 -12.72 -11.92
N THR A 319 -16.12 -12.70 -12.24
CA THR A 319 -16.73 -13.45 -13.34
C THR A 319 -18.05 -12.81 -13.76
N SER A 320 -18.40 -12.99 -15.03
CA SER A 320 -19.72 -12.72 -15.60
C SER A 320 -20.41 -14.00 -16.08
N ASN A 321 -19.90 -15.18 -15.71
CA ASN A 321 -20.43 -16.48 -16.09
C ASN A 321 -21.17 -17.11 -14.89
N ILE A 322 -22.43 -17.50 -15.09
CA ILE A 322 -23.27 -18.07 -14.04
C ILE A 322 -22.76 -19.42 -13.51
N SER A 323 -22.14 -20.24 -14.37
CA SER A 323 -21.55 -21.53 -13.98
C SER A 323 -20.33 -21.32 -13.07
N SER A 324 -19.45 -20.42 -13.47
CA SER A 324 -18.27 -20.03 -12.69
C SER A 324 -18.67 -19.45 -11.33
N PHE A 325 -19.66 -18.54 -11.31
CA PHE A 325 -20.22 -18.02 -10.06
C PHE A 325 -20.69 -19.15 -9.14
N LYS A 326 -21.51 -20.08 -9.63
CA LYS A 326 -21.99 -21.22 -8.83
C LYS A 326 -20.83 -22.05 -8.29
N SER A 327 -19.85 -22.35 -9.13
CA SER A 327 -18.64 -23.10 -8.75
C SER A 327 -17.89 -22.42 -7.59
N ILE A 328 -17.63 -21.11 -7.70
CA ILE A 328 -16.96 -20.33 -6.64
C ILE A 328 -17.76 -20.38 -5.33
N ILE A 329 -19.06 -20.14 -5.41
CA ILE A 329 -19.94 -20.08 -4.22
C ILE A 329 -19.98 -21.43 -3.51
N TYR A 330 -20.18 -22.52 -4.24
CA TYR A 330 -20.22 -23.86 -3.64
C TYR A 330 -18.89 -24.26 -3.02
N ALA A 331 -17.77 -23.95 -3.68
CA ALA A 331 -16.44 -24.23 -3.13
C ALA A 331 -16.19 -23.41 -1.85
N TYR A 332 -16.49 -22.11 -1.87
CA TYR A 332 -16.29 -21.22 -0.74
C TYR A 332 -17.16 -21.60 0.48
N LYS A 333 -18.41 -22.03 0.26
CA LYS A 333 -19.31 -22.52 1.32
C LYS A 333 -18.71 -23.71 2.08
N LYS A 334 -18.03 -24.63 1.39
CA LYS A 334 -17.40 -25.81 2.02
C LYS A 334 -16.29 -25.45 3.02
N GLN A 335 -15.77 -24.23 2.97
CA GLN A 335 -14.70 -23.74 3.86
C GLN A 335 -15.22 -23.17 5.19
N ASN A 336 -16.52 -23.29 5.51
CA ASN A 336 -17.17 -22.73 6.71
C ASN A 336 -17.01 -21.20 6.88
N ASN A 337 -16.74 -20.47 5.79
CA ASN A 337 -16.57 -19.02 5.80
C ASN A 337 -17.92 -18.29 5.83
N LYS A 338 -17.98 -17.19 6.61
CA LYS A 338 -19.27 -16.62 7.07
C LYS A 338 -19.98 -15.68 6.10
N LYS A 339 -19.27 -15.02 5.17
CA LYS A 339 -19.89 -14.01 4.30
C LYS A 339 -19.31 -14.02 2.89
N ILE A 340 -20.21 -14.05 1.93
CA ILE A 340 -19.88 -14.01 0.50
C ILE A 340 -19.88 -12.55 0.04
N PRO A 341 -18.78 -12.04 -0.55
CA PRO A 341 -18.71 -10.70 -1.10
C PRO A 341 -19.38 -10.66 -2.48
N PHE A 342 -20.72 -10.62 -2.52
CA PHE A 342 -21.47 -10.67 -3.78
C PHE A 342 -21.15 -9.52 -4.75
N ASN A 343 -20.60 -8.40 -4.26
CA ASN A 343 -20.18 -7.27 -5.10
C ASN A 343 -18.99 -7.59 -6.02
N LEU A 344 -18.32 -8.72 -5.85
CA LEU A 344 -17.29 -9.20 -6.79
C LEU A 344 -17.86 -9.73 -8.10
N PHE A 345 -19.17 -10.00 -8.17
CA PHE A 345 -19.81 -10.64 -9.31
C PHE A 345 -20.61 -9.65 -10.13
N ASN A 346 -20.70 -9.90 -11.44
CA ASN A 346 -21.43 -9.02 -12.34
C ASN A 346 -22.93 -8.95 -11.94
N PRO A 347 -23.56 -7.76 -11.86
CA PRO A 347 -24.97 -7.61 -11.49
C PRO A 347 -25.94 -8.44 -12.34
N ASN A 348 -25.61 -8.70 -13.61
CA ASN A 348 -26.46 -9.49 -14.49
C ASN A 348 -26.55 -10.96 -14.05
N ILE A 349 -25.44 -11.58 -13.62
CA ILE A 349 -25.49 -12.97 -13.11
C ILE A 349 -26.12 -13.06 -11.73
N LEU A 350 -25.95 -12.02 -10.90
CA LEU A 350 -26.65 -11.92 -9.62
C LEU A 350 -28.16 -11.82 -9.81
N TRP A 351 -28.61 -11.06 -10.80
CA TRP A 351 -30.01 -10.97 -11.17
C TRP A 351 -30.56 -12.28 -11.73
N GLU A 352 -29.83 -12.90 -12.65
CA GLU A 352 -30.17 -14.22 -13.19
C GLU A 352 -30.38 -15.23 -12.06
N GLU A 353 -29.43 -15.30 -11.13
CA GLU A 353 -29.52 -16.19 -9.97
C GLU A 353 -30.71 -15.83 -9.08
N LEU A 354 -30.90 -14.55 -8.75
CA LEU A 354 -32.01 -14.08 -7.90
C LEU A 354 -33.38 -14.45 -8.49
N THR A 355 -33.55 -14.36 -9.81
CA THR A 355 -34.80 -14.73 -10.51
C THR A 355 -35.05 -16.24 -10.55
N ASN A 356 -34.00 -17.04 -10.42
CA ASN A 356 -34.12 -18.47 -10.21
C ASN A 356 -34.38 -18.79 -8.72
N VAL A 357 -35.62 -18.52 -8.28
CA VAL A 357 -36.07 -18.70 -6.88
C VAL A 357 -35.93 -20.14 -6.34
N GLN A 358 -35.75 -21.13 -7.23
CA GLN A 358 -35.51 -22.53 -6.84
C GLN A 358 -34.05 -22.82 -6.51
N SER A 359 -33.12 -21.96 -6.93
CA SER A 359 -31.70 -22.15 -6.66
C SER A 359 -31.41 -22.11 -5.16
N GLU A 360 -30.60 -23.05 -4.69
CA GLU A 360 -30.15 -23.12 -3.30
C GLU A 360 -29.46 -21.82 -2.86
N ILE A 361 -28.58 -21.27 -3.72
CA ILE A 361 -27.86 -20.02 -3.44
C ILE A 361 -28.85 -18.87 -3.24
N SER A 362 -29.85 -18.74 -4.11
CA SER A 362 -30.88 -17.71 -3.97
C SER A 362 -31.69 -17.87 -2.69
N ARG A 363 -32.16 -19.08 -2.38
CA ARG A 363 -32.95 -19.29 -1.14
C ARG A 363 -32.15 -18.93 0.11
N GLU A 364 -30.86 -19.27 0.14
CA GLU A 364 -30.00 -19.03 1.30
C GLU A 364 -29.49 -17.58 1.39
N HIS A 365 -29.22 -16.93 0.25
CA HIS A 365 -28.52 -15.65 0.19
C HIS A 365 -29.27 -14.53 -0.56
N TYR A 366 -30.58 -14.66 -0.81
CA TYR A 366 -31.33 -13.65 -1.58
C TYR A 366 -31.19 -12.26 -0.97
N LYS A 367 -31.12 -12.14 0.37
CA LYS A 367 -31.03 -10.84 1.03
C LYS A 367 -29.74 -10.14 0.67
N GLU A 368 -28.62 -10.84 0.72
CA GLU A 368 -27.31 -10.31 0.39
C GLU A 368 -27.21 -9.96 -1.10
N ILE A 369 -27.71 -10.84 -1.98
CA ILE A 369 -27.76 -10.61 -3.42
C ILE A 369 -28.61 -9.37 -3.75
N LEU A 370 -29.84 -9.32 -3.24
CA LEU A 370 -30.77 -8.21 -3.45
C LEU A 370 -30.22 -6.88 -2.91
N ASN A 371 -29.53 -6.90 -1.78
CA ASN A 371 -28.91 -5.71 -1.21
C ASN A 371 -27.75 -5.19 -2.07
N THR A 372 -27.01 -6.09 -2.71
CA THR A 372 -25.88 -5.78 -3.61
C THR A 372 -26.35 -5.11 -4.90
N LEU A 373 -27.49 -5.55 -5.45
CA LEU A 373 -28.05 -4.98 -6.67
C LEU A 373 -28.57 -3.55 -6.46
N ASP A 374 -28.27 -2.68 -7.43
CA ASP A 374 -28.77 -1.31 -7.44
C ASP A 374 -30.28 -1.25 -7.72
N LYS A 375 -30.97 -0.28 -7.11
CA LYS A 375 -32.42 -0.12 -7.23
C LYS A 375 -32.86 0.19 -8.66
N ASP A 376 -32.12 1.06 -9.35
CA ASP A 376 -32.43 1.46 -10.71
C ASP A 376 -32.12 0.31 -11.66
N PHE A 377 -31.01 -0.41 -11.44
CA PHE A 377 -30.69 -1.65 -12.16
C PHE A 377 -31.80 -2.70 -12.05
N ILE A 378 -32.29 -3.02 -10.85
CA ILE A 378 -33.40 -3.98 -10.67
C ILE A 378 -34.63 -3.52 -11.47
N THR A 379 -34.95 -2.23 -11.39
CA THR A 379 -36.15 -1.71 -12.05
C THR A 379 -36.02 -1.75 -13.57
N GLU A 380 -34.83 -1.46 -14.11
CA GLU A 380 -34.53 -1.61 -15.53
C GLU A 380 -34.69 -3.07 -15.99
N GLN A 381 -34.16 -4.04 -15.23
CA GLN A 381 -34.30 -5.45 -15.56
C GLN A 381 -35.77 -5.91 -15.54
N LEU A 382 -36.58 -5.41 -14.60
CA LEU A 382 -38.01 -5.72 -14.53
C LEU A 382 -38.81 -5.16 -15.71
N ASN A 383 -38.36 -4.07 -16.32
CA ASN A 383 -38.99 -3.50 -17.52
C ASN A 383 -38.59 -4.25 -18.80
N LYS A 384 -37.59 -5.14 -18.77
CA LYS A 384 -37.22 -5.91 -19.95
C LYS A 384 -38.34 -6.89 -20.33
N PRO A 385 -38.63 -7.07 -21.63
CA PRO A 385 -39.66 -8.02 -22.09
C PRO A 385 -39.41 -9.46 -21.65
N SER A 386 -38.17 -9.83 -21.33
CA SER A 386 -37.79 -11.15 -20.85
C SER A 386 -38.34 -11.49 -19.46
N ILE A 387 -38.72 -10.49 -18.66
CA ILE A 387 -39.34 -10.71 -17.35
C ILE A 387 -40.85 -10.78 -17.50
N SER A 388 -41.40 -11.99 -17.33
CA SER A 388 -42.83 -12.23 -17.40
C SER A 388 -43.53 -11.97 -16.06
N LEU A 389 -44.82 -11.67 -16.09
CA LEU A 389 -45.65 -11.50 -14.89
C LEU A 389 -45.57 -12.71 -13.92
N PRO A 390 -45.57 -13.98 -14.38
CA PRO A 390 -45.37 -15.13 -13.51
C PRO A 390 -44.04 -15.13 -12.75
N ILE A 391 -42.94 -14.70 -13.38
CA ILE A 391 -41.64 -14.59 -12.71
C ILE A 391 -41.70 -13.51 -11.62
N PHE A 392 -42.29 -12.37 -11.94
CA PHE A 392 -42.46 -11.28 -10.98
C PHE A 392 -43.31 -11.68 -9.77
N LYS A 393 -44.41 -12.43 -9.98
CA LYS A 393 -45.22 -13.00 -8.89
C LYS A 393 -44.38 -13.91 -7.99
N LYS A 394 -43.59 -14.82 -8.58
CA LYS A 394 -42.68 -15.69 -7.81
C LYS A 394 -41.67 -14.90 -6.99
N LEU A 395 -41.10 -13.83 -7.53
CA LEU A 395 -40.16 -12.96 -6.81
C LEU A 395 -40.83 -12.31 -5.57
N ILE A 396 -42.03 -11.76 -5.73
CA ILE A 396 -42.78 -11.16 -4.61
C ILE A 396 -43.15 -12.22 -3.57
N GLU A 397 -43.64 -13.38 -4.00
CA GLU A 397 -44.05 -14.46 -3.09
C GLU A 397 -42.88 -14.96 -2.23
N ASN A 398 -41.70 -15.13 -2.84
CA ASN A 398 -40.52 -15.66 -2.16
C ASN A 398 -39.80 -14.61 -1.30
N TYR A 399 -39.64 -13.39 -1.80
CA TYR A 399 -38.80 -12.37 -1.15
C TYR A 399 -39.58 -11.27 -0.42
N LYS A 400 -40.90 -11.21 -0.61
CA LYS A 400 -41.87 -10.37 0.11
C LYS A 400 -41.46 -8.90 0.18
N ASP A 401 -41.55 -8.31 1.37
CA ASP A 401 -41.36 -6.89 1.62
C ASP A 401 -39.96 -6.40 1.25
N LEU A 402 -38.92 -7.24 1.34
CA LEU A 402 -37.55 -6.83 1.03
C LEU A 402 -37.41 -6.48 -0.45
N PHE A 403 -37.97 -7.30 -1.33
CA PHE A 403 -37.95 -7.04 -2.77
C PHE A 403 -38.81 -5.83 -3.13
N VAL A 404 -40.04 -5.77 -2.60
CA VAL A 404 -40.97 -4.67 -2.83
C VAL A 404 -40.40 -3.32 -2.37
N ASN A 405 -39.71 -3.27 -1.23
CA ASN A 405 -39.11 -2.05 -0.72
C ASN A 405 -37.91 -1.56 -1.54
N LYS A 406 -37.23 -2.47 -2.25
CA LYS A 406 -36.05 -2.15 -3.06
C LYS A 406 -36.43 -1.57 -4.43
N ILE A 407 -37.51 -2.03 -5.06
CA ILE A 407 -37.90 -1.62 -6.42
C ILE A 407 -38.45 -0.18 -6.50
N ASN A 408 -38.33 0.44 -7.67
CA ASN A 408 -38.99 1.72 -7.97
C ASN A 408 -40.32 1.50 -8.71
N ILE A 409 -41.40 1.33 -7.95
CA ILE A 409 -42.74 1.01 -8.50
C ILE A 409 -43.20 2.07 -9.53
N LYS A 410 -42.84 3.34 -9.34
CA LYS A 410 -43.27 4.43 -10.22
C LYS A 410 -42.74 4.28 -11.64
N THR A 411 -41.52 3.77 -11.78
CA THR A 411 -40.80 3.64 -13.06
C THR A 411 -40.96 2.27 -13.70
N LEU A 412 -41.70 1.35 -13.09
CA LEU A 412 -42.12 0.13 -13.80
C LEU A 412 -42.94 0.52 -15.04
N GLU A 413 -42.87 -0.24 -16.12
CA GLU A 413 -43.66 0.03 -17.33
C GLU A 413 -44.93 -0.81 -17.35
N ASN A 414 -44.83 -2.06 -16.92
CA ASN A 414 -45.95 -2.99 -16.88
C ASN A 414 -46.96 -2.63 -15.77
N SER A 415 -48.18 -2.27 -16.17
CA SER A 415 -49.27 -1.88 -15.26
C SER A 415 -49.77 -3.03 -14.36
N GLU A 416 -49.70 -4.27 -14.83
CA GLU A 416 -50.08 -5.45 -14.04
C GLU A 416 -49.03 -5.77 -12.97
N MET A 417 -47.74 -5.64 -13.29
CA MET A 417 -46.69 -5.75 -12.27
C MET A 417 -46.83 -4.65 -11.22
N LYS A 418 -47.13 -3.42 -11.63
CA LYS A 418 -47.38 -2.30 -10.70
C LYS A 418 -48.53 -2.58 -9.73
N SER A 419 -49.62 -3.19 -10.21
CA SER A 419 -50.81 -3.44 -9.38
C SER A 419 -50.60 -4.56 -8.35
N LEU A 420 -49.68 -5.50 -8.62
CA LEU A 420 -49.33 -6.58 -7.71
C LEU A 420 -48.46 -6.14 -6.53
N VAL A 421 -47.80 -4.98 -6.62
CA VAL A 421 -46.98 -4.48 -5.53
C VAL A 421 -47.88 -3.87 -4.45
N PRO A 422 -47.89 -4.40 -3.22
CA PRO A 422 -48.71 -3.84 -2.15
C PRO A 422 -48.33 -2.38 -1.94
N ARG A 423 -49.28 -1.46 -2.16
CA ARG A 423 -49.08 -0.06 -1.78
C ARG A 423 -48.88 -0.03 -0.27
N SER A 424 -47.78 0.56 0.19
CA SER A 424 -47.60 0.76 1.62
C SER A 424 -48.83 1.52 2.14
N ASN A 425 -49.60 0.90 3.03
CA ASN A 425 -50.67 1.56 3.79
C ASN A 425 -50.07 2.56 4.83
N ARG A 426 -49.00 3.28 4.47
CA ARG A 426 -48.64 4.49 5.20
C ARG A 426 -49.76 5.47 4.94
N LYS A 427 -50.59 5.69 5.97
CA LYS A 427 -51.52 6.81 6.01
C LYS A 427 -50.80 8.05 5.46
N PRO A 428 -51.42 8.82 4.54
CA PRO A 428 -50.84 10.06 4.06
C PRO A 428 -50.40 10.88 5.27
N ASP A 429 -49.21 11.48 5.18
CA ASP A 429 -48.63 12.25 6.27
C ASP A 429 -49.48 13.50 6.51
N ASN A 430 -50.54 13.38 7.33
CA ASN A 430 -51.45 14.47 7.68
C ASN A 430 -50.80 15.50 8.61
N ARG A 431 -49.48 15.46 8.73
CA ARG A 431 -48.71 16.33 9.60
C ARG A 431 -48.86 17.79 9.22
N LYS A 432 -48.98 18.11 7.93
CA LYS A 432 -49.23 19.47 7.46
C LYS A 432 -50.62 19.97 7.89
N ASP A 433 -51.65 19.14 7.76
CA ASP A 433 -53.00 19.49 8.23
C ASP A 433 -53.06 19.65 9.76
N LYS A 434 -52.33 18.81 10.50
CA LYS A 434 -52.19 18.94 11.96
C LYS A 434 -51.48 20.23 12.37
N GLN A 435 -50.40 20.59 11.67
CA GLN A 435 -49.67 21.83 11.88
C GLN A 435 -50.56 23.05 11.62
N ASN A 436 -51.31 23.04 10.51
CA ASN A 436 -52.25 24.12 10.17
C ASN A 436 -53.33 24.27 11.23
N LYS A 437 -53.97 23.17 11.65
CA LYS A 437 -54.99 23.20 12.73
C LYS A 437 -54.43 23.72 14.06
N LEU A 438 -53.18 23.36 14.39
CA LEU A 438 -52.54 23.86 15.61
C LEU A 438 -52.25 25.36 15.52
N ALA A 439 -51.78 25.84 14.36
CA ALA A 439 -51.55 27.27 14.14
C ALA A 439 -52.86 28.06 14.16
N GLU A 440 -53.91 27.59 13.48
CA GLU A 440 -55.26 28.16 13.51
C GLU A 440 -55.79 28.26 14.94
N TYR A 441 -55.67 27.17 15.72
CA TYR A 441 -56.09 27.15 17.12
C TYR A 441 -55.38 28.23 17.94
N ILE A 442 -54.04 28.30 17.86
CA ILE A 442 -53.27 29.29 18.63
C ILE A 442 -53.62 30.73 18.21
N ASN A 443 -53.80 30.98 16.90
CA ASN A 443 -54.10 32.30 16.36
C ASN A 443 -55.52 32.81 16.68
N GLN A 444 -56.44 31.93 17.08
CA GLN A 444 -57.80 32.31 17.51
C GLN A 444 -57.83 32.91 18.92
N HIS A 445 -56.75 32.77 19.68
CA HIS A 445 -56.65 33.25 21.05
C HIS A 445 -55.73 34.47 21.15
N SER A 446 -56.06 35.38 22.07
CA SER A 446 -55.27 36.58 22.34
C SER A 446 -54.55 36.52 23.69
N ASN A 447 -55.04 35.71 24.63
CA ASN A 447 -54.45 35.54 25.96
C ASN A 447 -54.11 34.06 26.24
N ILE A 448 -53.11 33.83 27.08
CA ILE A 448 -52.63 32.50 27.47
C ILE A 448 -53.65 31.73 28.32
N ASP A 449 -54.52 32.44 29.04
CA ASP A 449 -55.55 31.85 29.89
C ASP A 449 -56.67 31.19 29.06
N ASP A 450 -56.85 31.62 27.81
CA ASP A 450 -57.84 31.06 26.88
C ASP A 450 -57.32 29.79 26.17
N ILE A 451 -56.02 29.50 26.28
CA ILE A 451 -55.39 28.32 25.68
C ILE A 451 -55.62 27.11 26.57
N ASN A 452 -56.26 26.08 25.99
CA ASN A 452 -56.44 24.80 26.66
C ASN A 452 -55.16 23.96 26.55
N ASP A 453 -54.44 23.84 27.67
CA ASP A 453 -53.20 23.05 27.75
C ASP A 453 -53.39 21.60 27.29
N LYS A 454 -54.59 20.99 27.45
CA LYS A 454 -54.87 19.64 26.93
C LYS A 454 -54.79 19.58 25.40
N VAL A 455 -55.24 20.62 24.70
CA VAL A 455 -55.20 20.70 23.23
C VAL A 455 -53.76 20.82 22.76
N ILE A 456 -52.98 21.74 23.33
CA ILE A 456 -51.55 21.89 23.01
C ILE A 456 -50.76 20.60 23.29
N ASN A 457 -51.08 19.92 24.40
CA ASN A 457 -50.38 18.71 24.81
C ASN A 457 -50.63 17.49 23.91
N GLN A 458 -51.69 17.50 23.09
CA GLN A 458 -51.94 16.46 22.08
C GLN A 458 -50.93 16.50 20.91
N TYR A 459 -50.26 17.64 20.71
CA TYR A 459 -49.28 17.81 19.63
C TYR A 459 -47.86 17.52 20.11
N ARG A 460 -47.04 16.87 19.27
CA ARG A 460 -45.62 16.64 19.59
C ARG A 460 -44.89 17.98 19.62
N ALA A 461 -43.87 18.10 20.49
CA ALA A 461 -43.05 19.32 20.58
C ALA A 461 -42.48 19.75 19.22
N ARG A 462 -42.00 18.80 18.41
CA ARG A 462 -41.52 19.07 17.04
C ARG A 462 -42.56 19.74 16.13
N ASP A 463 -43.85 19.43 16.31
CA ASP A 463 -44.92 19.97 15.48
C ASP A 463 -45.26 21.40 15.96
N LEU A 464 -45.27 21.62 17.28
CA LEU A 464 -45.37 22.95 17.88
C LEU A 464 -44.22 23.87 17.47
N LEU A 465 -42.98 23.37 17.39
CA LEU A 465 -41.80 24.16 16.97
C LEU A 465 -41.82 24.50 15.48
N SER A 466 -42.39 23.63 14.65
CA SER A 466 -42.40 23.80 13.19
C SER A 466 -43.37 24.87 12.68
N ILE A 467 -44.31 25.33 13.51
CA ILE A 467 -45.33 26.33 13.14
C ILE A 467 -44.94 27.76 13.54
N LYS A 468 -43.70 28.01 13.97
CA LYS A 468 -43.26 29.32 14.47
C LYS A 468 -43.56 30.50 13.52
N ASN A 469 -43.49 30.28 12.22
CA ASN A 469 -43.73 31.30 11.19
C ASN A 469 -45.21 31.46 10.83
N SER A 470 -46.08 30.62 11.40
CA SER A 470 -47.53 30.62 11.16
C SER A 470 -48.32 31.17 12.34
N ILE A 471 -47.64 31.66 13.38
CA ILE A 471 -48.28 32.26 14.56
C ILE A 471 -48.19 33.78 14.50
N ASN A 472 -49.33 34.45 14.61
CA ASN A 472 -49.44 35.91 14.51
C ASN A 472 -49.05 36.60 15.82
N ASN A 473 -49.37 36.00 16.97
CA ASN A 473 -49.08 36.57 18.29
C ASN A 473 -47.84 35.90 18.88
N THR A 474 -46.68 36.52 18.66
CA THR A 474 -45.37 36.00 19.10
C THR A 474 -45.27 35.88 20.63
N ASP A 475 -45.81 36.83 21.39
CA ASP A 475 -45.77 36.80 22.85
C ASP A 475 -46.60 35.66 23.44
N LEU A 476 -47.80 35.43 22.89
CA LEU A 476 -48.63 34.29 23.24
C LEU A 476 -47.90 32.97 22.93
N TYR A 477 -47.24 32.90 21.78
CA TYR A 477 -46.49 31.72 21.37
C TYR A 477 -45.30 31.42 22.30
N ILE A 478 -44.55 32.44 22.73
CA ILE A 478 -43.47 32.31 23.71
C ILE A 478 -44.03 31.77 25.04
N LYS A 479 -45.16 32.28 25.52
CA LYS A 479 -45.82 31.78 26.75
C LYS A 479 -46.23 30.30 26.62
N ILE A 480 -46.77 29.89 25.47
CA ILE A 480 -47.11 28.49 25.19
C ILE A 480 -45.85 27.60 25.17
N LEU A 481 -44.78 28.06 24.51
CA LEU A 481 -43.50 27.33 24.46
C LEU A 481 -42.89 27.17 25.86
N ASN A 482 -42.96 28.22 26.69
CA ASN A 482 -42.49 28.17 28.09
C ASN A 482 -43.29 27.16 28.94
N LYS A 483 -44.62 27.13 28.81
CA LYS A 483 -45.44 26.07 29.45
C LYS A 483 -45.05 24.68 28.93
N ARG A 484 -44.86 24.52 27.62
CA ARG A 484 -44.51 23.22 27.01
C ARG A 484 -43.10 22.75 27.42
N LYS A 485 -42.15 23.68 27.61
CA LYS A 485 -40.78 23.44 28.08
C LYS A 485 -40.75 22.68 29.40
N LEU A 486 -41.68 22.98 30.32
CA LEU A 486 -41.82 22.29 31.62
C LEU A 486 -42.25 20.83 31.47
N SER A 487 -43.05 20.52 30.44
CA SER A 487 -43.61 19.18 30.20
C SER A 487 -42.79 18.30 29.23
N ALA A 488 -41.88 18.87 28.44
CA ALA A 488 -41.22 18.19 27.32
C ALA A 488 -39.72 17.91 27.56
N LYS A 489 -39.40 16.90 28.38
CA LYS A 489 -38.01 16.54 28.77
C LYS A 489 -37.03 16.42 27.58
N ASN A 490 -37.42 15.76 26.48
CA ASN A 490 -36.52 15.47 25.36
C ASN A 490 -36.41 16.60 24.31
N SER A 491 -37.19 17.68 24.44
CA SER A 491 -37.21 18.79 23.46
C SER A 491 -36.91 20.15 24.10
N LYS A 492 -36.53 20.18 25.38
CA LYS A 492 -36.27 21.40 26.15
C LYS A 492 -35.28 22.34 25.44
N ASN A 493 -34.13 21.82 25.01
CA ASN A 493 -33.09 22.63 24.35
C ASN A 493 -33.55 23.20 22.99
N GLN A 494 -34.39 22.46 22.26
CA GLN A 494 -34.94 22.92 20.97
C GLN A 494 -36.00 24.00 21.18
N ILE A 495 -36.83 23.87 22.21
CA ILE A 495 -37.82 24.88 22.61
C ILE A 495 -37.11 26.17 23.05
N GLU A 496 -36.07 26.06 23.87
CA GLU A 496 -35.29 27.19 24.37
C GLU A 496 -34.63 27.98 23.23
N LYS A 497 -34.05 27.29 22.24
CA LYS A 497 -33.48 27.93 21.06
C LYS A 497 -34.51 28.75 20.26
N ILE A 498 -35.74 28.24 20.12
CA ILE A 498 -36.80 28.97 19.39
C ILE A 498 -37.31 30.16 20.21
N ILE A 499 -37.44 30.03 21.53
CA ILE A 499 -37.82 31.15 22.40
C ILE A 499 -36.81 32.29 22.23
N THR A 500 -35.51 32.02 22.32
CA THR A 500 -34.46 33.03 22.14
C THR A 500 -34.49 33.67 20.73
N GLU A 501 -34.79 32.89 19.68
CA GLU A 501 -34.95 33.41 18.31
C GLU A 501 -36.16 34.36 18.19
N LEU A 502 -37.25 34.09 18.90
CA LEU A 502 -38.46 34.92 18.88
C LEU A 502 -38.29 36.19 19.73
N GLU A 503 -37.68 36.07 20.91
CA GLU A 503 -37.38 37.20 21.80
C GLU A 503 -36.43 38.21 21.12
N SER A 504 -35.36 37.72 20.48
CA SER A 504 -34.43 38.57 19.72
C SER A 504 -35.06 39.28 18.51
N LYS A 505 -36.08 38.69 17.89
CA LYS A 505 -36.87 39.34 16.82
C LYS A 505 -37.81 40.42 17.37
N ASN A 506 -38.36 40.23 18.56
CA ASN A 506 -39.21 41.24 19.21
C ASN A 506 -38.41 42.44 19.72
N GLU A 507 -37.18 42.24 20.19
CA GLU A 507 -36.29 43.35 20.60
C GLU A 507 -35.91 44.26 19.41
N LEU A 508 -35.75 43.70 18.21
CA LEU A 508 -35.49 44.46 16.97
C LEU A 508 -36.68 45.27 16.47
N LEU A 509 -37.90 44.99 16.95
CA LEU A 509 -39.15 45.65 16.53
C LEU A 509 -39.69 46.66 17.57
N SER A 510 -39.02 46.83 18.71
CA SER A 510 -39.41 47.83 19.72
C SER A 510 -38.95 49.23 19.30
N PRO A 511 -39.82 50.27 19.33
CA PRO A 511 -39.46 51.61 18.86
C PRO A 511 -38.34 52.20 19.74
N MET A 512 -37.24 52.54 19.08
CA MET A 512 -36.12 53.28 19.66
C MET A 512 -36.67 54.61 20.20
N SER A 513 -36.75 54.74 21.52
CA SER A 513 -37.09 55.98 22.20
C SER A 513 -36.01 57.02 21.87
N ILE A 514 -36.37 57.98 21.01
CA ILE A 514 -35.61 59.20 20.72
C ILE A 514 -35.63 60.05 21.99
N GLN A 515 -34.44 60.43 22.48
CA GLN A 515 -34.25 61.46 23.51
C GLN A 515 -34.45 62.86 22.92
#